data_AF-A0A382H3G2-F1
#
_entry.id   AF-A0A382H3G2-F1
#
_cell.length_a   1.000
_cell.length_b   1.000
_cell.length_c   1.000
_cell.angle_alpha   90.00
_cell.angle_beta   90.00
_cell.angle_gamma   90.00
#
_symmetry.space_group_name_H-M   'P 1'
#
loop_
_entity.id
_entity.type
_entity.pdbx_description
1 polymer ?
#
loop_
_entity_poly.entity_id
_entity_poly.type
_entity_poly.pdbx_seq_one_letter_code
_entity_poly.pdbx_strand_id
1 'polypeptide(L)'
;MPRGLKNNVEFFYHRCAPNKVVRLIKRKFGVIGYAFYYQLRELLGDAKHHNYVLKNELDWQDFLTIMEMDEEKANEIIEFLIKVEELNKKLWENEKRLYSQNFVDRLAPVYAKRKSEMPDKYSFRDGNAIYSTETPVSGSEIPKERETYTQTFRKRKNKKTNFIAECTECDFDFYVDSVDQRMVCRKNSDHGKMVVNRIS
;
A
#
# COMPACT_ATOMS: atom_id res chain seq x y z
N MET A 1 -14.19 -12.16 -19.63
CA MET A 1 -13.59 -10.85 -19.93
C MET A 1 -12.08 -10.93 -19.72
N PRO A 2 -11.24 -10.37 -20.62
CA PRO A 2 -9.82 -10.23 -20.36
C PRO A 2 -9.62 -9.39 -19.10
N ARG A 3 -8.74 -9.83 -18.18
CA ARG A 3 -8.36 -8.99 -17.04
C ARG A 3 -7.65 -7.76 -17.61
N GLY A 4 -8.15 -6.56 -17.30
CA GLY A 4 -7.52 -5.31 -17.71
C GLY A 4 -6.04 -5.23 -17.30
N LEU A 5 -5.26 -4.44 -18.03
CA LEU A 5 -3.83 -4.23 -17.76
C LEU A 5 -3.63 -3.74 -16.32
N LYS A 6 -2.82 -4.46 -15.55
CA LYS A 6 -2.47 -4.08 -14.18
C LYS A 6 -1.47 -2.93 -14.22
N ASN A 7 -1.88 -1.76 -13.73
CA ASN A 7 -1.04 -0.55 -13.60
C ASN A 7 -0.58 -0.31 -12.16
N ASN A 8 -0.52 -1.37 -11.35
CA ASN A 8 0.04 -1.40 -10.01
C ASN A 8 1.03 -2.58 -9.88
N VAL A 9 1.73 -2.69 -8.77
CA VAL A 9 2.68 -3.78 -8.48
C VAL A 9 2.45 -4.36 -7.09
N GLU A 10 2.40 -5.69 -7.02
CA GLU A 10 2.26 -6.44 -5.75
C GLU A 10 3.63 -6.63 -5.06
N PHE A 11 4.73 -6.37 -5.76
CA PHE A 11 6.09 -6.55 -5.27
C PHE A 11 7.04 -5.53 -5.91
N PHE A 12 7.92 -4.96 -5.09
CA PHE A 12 9.09 -4.19 -5.52
C PHE A 12 10.32 -4.64 -4.74
N TYR A 13 11.50 -4.51 -5.33
CA TYR A 13 12.74 -4.91 -4.67
C TYR A 13 13.22 -3.83 -3.69
N HIS A 14 13.67 -4.25 -2.51
CA HIS A 14 14.41 -3.41 -1.57
C HIS A 14 15.90 -3.44 -1.94
N ARG A 15 16.50 -2.27 -2.20
CA ARG A 15 17.93 -2.19 -2.51
C ARG A 15 18.75 -2.15 -1.22
N CYS A 16 19.68 -3.09 -1.06
CA CYS A 16 20.58 -3.16 0.09
C CYS A 16 21.43 -1.89 0.27
N ALA A 17 21.83 -1.24 -0.83
CA ALA A 17 22.51 0.04 -0.81
C ALA A 17 21.48 1.19 -0.79
N PRO A 18 21.29 1.88 0.36
CA PRO A 18 20.32 2.97 0.45
C PRO A 18 20.75 4.13 -0.45
N ASN A 19 19.79 4.72 -1.16
CA ASN A 19 20.05 5.92 -1.97
C ASN A 19 20.26 7.16 -1.07
N LYS A 20 20.60 8.31 -1.69
CA LYS A 20 20.82 9.56 -0.95
C LYS A 20 19.60 9.97 -0.12
N VAL A 21 18.38 9.82 -0.67
CA VAL A 21 17.12 10.18 0.00
C VAL A 21 16.91 9.35 1.27
N VAL A 22 17.03 8.02 1.20
CA VAL A 22 16.89 7.12 2.37
C VAL A 22 17.89 7.48 3.46
N ARG A 23 19.15 7.78 3.10
CA ARG A 23 20.16 8.20 4.08
C ARG A 23 19.81 9.53 4.75
N LEU A 24 19.30 10.50 3.98
CA LEU A 24 18.91 11.82 4.49
C LEU A 24 17.70 11.74 5.42
N ILE A 25 16.66 10.99 5.02
CA ILE A 25 15.48 10.75 5.85
C ILE A 25 15.86 10.04 7.14
N LYS A 26 16.64 8.96 7.06
CA LYS A 26 17.08 8.22 8.24
C LYS A 26 17.92 9.09 9.17
N ARG A 27 18.72 10.00 8.63
CA ARG A 27 19.50 10.96 9.43
C ARG A 27 18.60 11.96 10.16
N LYS A 28 17.54 12.46 9.53
CA LYS A 28 16.64 13.46 10.12
C LYS A 28 15.60 12.86 11.07
N PHE A 29 15.01 11.73 10.71
CA PHE A 29 13.83 11.14 11.37
C PHE A 29 14.08 9.74 11.97
N GLY A 30 15.32 9.24 11.91
CA GLY A 30 15.69 7.95 12.48
C GLY A 30 14.99 6.76 11.81
N VAL A 31 14.62 5.77 12.62
CA VAL A 31 13.95 4.54 12.19
C VAL A 31 12.53 4.84 11.65
N ILE A 32 11.85 5.85 12.21
CA ILE A 32 10.49 6.23 11.82
C ILE A 32 10.48 6.72 10.36
N GLY A 33 11.40 7.63 10.00
CA GLY A 33 11.49 8.07 8.61
C GLY A 33 11.87 6.95 7.64
N TYR A 34 12.70 6.00 8.08
CA TYR A 34 13.01 4.82 7.29
C TYR A 34 11.76 3.96 7.04
N ALA A 35 10.96 3.69 8.07
CA ALA A 35 9.70 2.97 7.96
C ALA A 35 8.72 3.71 7.02
N PHE A 36 8.51 5.01 7.24
CA PHE A 36 7.69 5.87 6.39
C PHE A 36 8.06 5.73 4.92
N TYR A 37 9.36 5.81 4.60
CA TYR A 37 9.82 5.77 3.22
C TYR A 37 9.44 4.48 2.49
N TYR A 38 9.48 3.34 3.16
CA TYR A 38 9.15 2.05 2.55
C TYR A 38 7.65 1.77 2.57
N GLN A 39 6.92 2.12 3.63
CA GLN A 39 5.45 2.06 3.65
C GLN A 39 4.84 2.96 2.56
N LEU A 40 5.38 4.17 2.36
CA LEU A 40 4.99 5.03 1.25
C LEU A 40 5.16 4.31 -0.11
N ARG A 41 6.25 3.56 -0.29
CA ARG A 41 6.49 2.81 -1.54
C ARG A 41 5.57 1.62 -1.69
N GLU A 42 5.15 1.00 -0.60
CA GLU A 42 4.12 -0.04 -0.60
C GLU A 42 2.78 0.55 -1.05
N LEU A 43 2.37 1.69 -0.49
CA LEU A 43 1.19 2.44 -0.91
C LEU A 43 1.23 2.83 -2.39
N LEU A 44 2.35 3.42 -2.84
CA LEU A 44 2.54 3.76 -4.25
C LEU A 44 2.58 2.52 -5.14
N GLY A 45 3.12 1.40 -4.66
CA GLY A 45 3.15 0.14 -5.39
C GLY A 45 1.75 -0.37 -5.69
N ASP A 46 0.89 -0.38 -4.68
CA ASP A 46 -0.49 -0.89 -4.78
C ASP A 46 -1.44 0.08 -5.49
N ALA A 47 -1.20 1.39 -5.36
CA ALA A 47 -2.00 2.44 -5.98
C ALA A 47 -2.02 2.33 -7.51
N LYS A 48 -3.20 2.59 -8.10
CA LYS A 48 -3.39 2.64 -9.55
C LYS A 48 -2.47 3.72 -10.15
N HIS A 49 -1.70 3.36 -11.18
CA HIS A 49 -0.72 4.26 -11.83
C HIS A 49 0.35 4.82 -10.86
N HIS A 50 0.57 4.18 -9.73
CA HIS A 50 1.51 4.63 -8.70
C HIS A 50 1.26 6.06 -8.19
N ASN A 51 -0.01 6.44 -8.16
CA ASN A 51 -0.47 7.75 -7.76
C ASN A 51 -1.50 7.59 -6.63
N TYR A 52 -1.09 7.93 -5.42
CA TYR A 52 -1.90 7.74 -4.22
C TYR A 52 -2.65 9.03 -3.87
N VAL A 53 -3.95 8.93 -3.60
CA VAL A 53 -4.88 10.07 -3.51
C VAL A 53 -5.24 10.35 -2.06
N LEU A 54 -5.17 11.62 -1.66
CA LEU A 54 -5.43 12.10 -0.29
C LEU A 54 -6.32 13.34 -0.32
N LYS A 55 -7.45 13.26 -1.03
CA LYS A 55 -8.25 14.44 -1.34
C LYS A 55 -9.21 14.84 -0.23
N ASN A 56 -9.73 13.86 0.49
CA ASN A 56 -10.69 14.08 1.56
C ASN A 56 -10.08 13.71 2.92
N GLU A 57 -10.74 14.12 3.99
CA GLU A 57 -10.28 13.90 5.36
C GLU A 57 -10.20 12.40 5.71
N LEU A 58 -11.13 11.57 5.20
CA LEU A 58 -11.13 10.13 5.47
C LEU A 58 -9.92 9.44 4.83
N ASP A 59 -9.56 9.81 3.59
CA ASP A 59 -8.35 9.32 2.92
C ASP A 59 -7.11 9.68 3.74
N TRP A 60 -7.08 10.89 4.32
CA TRP A 60 -5.98 11.35 5.16
C TRP A 60 -5.87 10.55 6.46
N GLN A 61 -6.98 10.35 7.17
CA GLN A 61 -7.00 9.57 8.41
C GLN A 61 -6.65 8.08 8.17
N ASP A 62 -7.11 7.50 7.06
CA ASP A 62 -6.72 6.13 6.68
C ASP A 62 -5.23 6.04 6.38
N PHE A 63 -4.67 7.02 5.66
CA PHE A 63 -3.24 7.11 5.43
C PHE A 63 -2.44 7.22 6.73
N LEU A 64 -2.84 8.09 7.67
CA LEU A 64 -2.18 8.19 8.98
C LEU A 64 -2.24 6.87 9.76
N THR A 65 -3.38 6.15 9.65
CA THR A 65 -3.55 4.82 10.24
C THR A 65 -2.57 3.81 9.64
N ILE A 66 -2.43 3.78 8.32
CA ILE A 66 -1.49 2.88 7.61
C ILE A 66 -0.03 3.21 7.95
N MET A 67 0.27 4.50 8.06
CA MET A 67 1.62 4.99 8.36
C MET A 67 1.95 4.90 9.85
N GLU A 68 0.98 4.56 10.71
CA GLU A 68 1.11 4.42 12.16
C GLU A 68 1.73 5.67 12.82
N MET A 69 1.26 6.86 12.44
CA MET A 69 1.78 8.12 12.99
C MET A 69 0.75 9.25 13.03
N ASP A 70 1.07 10.25 13.84
CA ASP A 70 0.30 11.49 13.90
C ASP A 70 0.46 12.36 12.64
N GLU A 71 -0.50 13.27 12.48
CA GLU A 71 -0.59 14.20 11.35
C GLU A 71 0.63 15.12 11.24
N GLU A 72 1.09 15.66 12.37
CA GLU A 72 2.18 16.64 12.43
C GLU A 72 3.47 16.05 11.87
N LYS A 73 3.80 14.83 12.30
CA LYS A 73 4.98 14.11 11.86
C LYS A 73 4.88 13.60 10.44
N ALA A 74 3.70 13.14 10.01
CA ALA A 74 3.47 12.76 8.62
C ALA A 74 3.70 13.95 7.68
N ASN A 75 3.14 15.11 8.01
CA ASN A 75 3.34 16.35 7.25
C ASN A 75 4.82 16.76 7.22
N GLU A 76 5.53 16.71 8.35
CA GLU A 76 6.96 17.08 8.39
C GLU A 76 7.81 16.17 7.48
N ILE A 77 7.51 14.86 7.44
CA ILE A 77 8.21 13.91 6.59
C ILE A 77 7.86 14.14 5.11
N ILE A 78 6.58 14.38 4.78
CA ILE A 78 6.13 14.67 3.41
C ILE A 78 6.79 15.95 2.87
N GLU A 79 6.81 17.02 3.66
CA GLU A 79 7.48 18.27 3.30
C GLU A 79 8.96 18.07 3.03
N PHE A 80 9.62 17.26 3.87
CA PHE A 80 11.02 16.91 3.66
C PHE A 80 11.23 16.10 2.37
N LEU A 81 10.36 15.13 2.10
CA LEU A 81 10.37 14.31 0.89
C LEU A 81 10.18 15.14 -0.39
N ILE A 82 9.34 16.17 -0.33
CA ILE A 82 9.17 17.14 -1.41
C ILE A 82 10.45 17.97 -1.59
N LYS A 83 11.04 18.45 -0.49
CA LYS A 83 12.28 19.24 -0.51
C LYS A 83 13.47 18.48 -1.11
N VAL A 84 13.54 17.16 -0.91
CA VAL A 84 14.59 16.30 -1.50
C VAL A 84 14.17 15.70 -2.85
N GLU A 85 13.09 16.21 -3.46
CA GLU A 85 12.58 15.83 -4.78
C GLU A 85 12.20 14.35 -4.92
N GLU A 86 11.93 13.65 -3.81
CA GLU A 86 11.39 12.29 -3.85
C GLU A 86 9.89 12.30 -4.15
N LEU A 87 9.16 13.29 -3.61
CA LEU A 87 7.74 13.49 -3.90
C LEU A 87 7.52 14.68 -4.83
N ASN A 88 6.56 14.53 -5.76
CA ASN A 88 6.23 15.60 -6.69
C ASN A 88 5.47 16.73 -6.01
N LYS A 89 6.13 17.88 -5.84
CA LYS A 89 5.58 19.10 -5.23
C LYS A 89 4.23 19.52 -5.82
N LYS A 90 4.13 19.61 -7.16
CA LYS A 90 2.93 20.13 -7.84
C LYS A 90 1.72 19.23 -7.63
N LEU A 91 1.91 17.91 -7.66
CA LEU A 91 0.82 16.96 -7.41
C LEU A 91 0.38 16.98 -5.94
N TRP A 92 1.31 17.14 -5.00
CA TRP A 92 0.96 17.28 -3.60
C TRP A 92 0.16 18.55 -3.33
N GLU A 93 0.66 19.71 -3.78
CA GLU A 93 0.05 21.00 -3.48
C GLU A 93 -1.28 21.21 -4.20
N ASN A 94 -1.38 20.85 -5.48
CA ASN A 94 -2.55 21.17 -6.30
C ASN A 94 -3.62 20.08 -6.27
N GLU A 95 -3.24 18.83 -6.05
CA GLU A 95 -4.15 17.69 -6.19
C GLU A 95 -4.20 16.77 -4.98
N LYS A 96 -3.39 17.04 -3.95
CA LYS A 96 -3.22 16.19 -2.77
C LYS A 96 -2.95 14.74 -3.16
N ARG A 97 -1.94 14.56 -4.03
CA ARG A 97 -1.51 13.24 -4.53
C ARG A 97 -0.05 12.99 -4.20
N LEU A 98 0.25 11.82 -3.66
CA LEU A 98 1.61 11.35 -3.48
C LEU A 98 2.07 10.62 -4.75
N TYR A 99 3.20 11.06 -5.28
CA TYR A 99 3.81 10.47 -6.48
C TYR A 99 5.33 10.62 -6.41
N SER A 100 6.06 9.55 -6.71
CA SER A 100 7.53 9.52 -6.77
C SER A 100 8.00 9.00 -8.12
N GLN A 101 8.60 9.88 -8.93
CA GLN A 101 9.22 9.46 -10.20
C GLN A 101 10.34 8.45 -9.95
N ASN A 102 11.15 8.69 -8.90
CA ASN A 102 12.23 7.79 -8.47
C ASN A 102 11.75 6.38 -8.12
N PHE A 103 10.49 6.22 -7.70
CA PHE A 103 9.88 4.93 -7.47
C PHE A 103 9.41 4.31 -8.79
N VAL A 104 8.66 5.05 -9.58
CA VAL A 104 8.13 4.59 -10.88
C VAL A 104 9.24 4.14 -11.81
N ASP A 105 10.33 4.89 -11.95
CA ASP A 105 11.46 4.54 -12.82
C ASP A 105 12.07 3.17 -12.46
N ARG A 106 12.01 2.77 -11.19
CA ARG A 106 12.53 1.46 -10.73
C ARG A 106 11.65 0.29 -11.17
N LEU A 107 10.41 0.56 -11.54
CA LEU A 107 9.45 -0.42 -12.04
C LEU A 107 9.57 -0.62 -13.56
N ALA A 108 10.47 0.10 -14.25
CA ALA A 108 10.71 -0.07 -15.69
C ALA A 108 10.86 -1.54 -16.13
N PRO A 109 11.62 -2.41 -15.42
CA PRO A 109 11.70 -3.83 -15.79
C PRO A 109 10.37 -4.58 -15.70
N VAL A 110 9.47 -4.17 -14.80
CA VAL A 110 8.14 -4.78 -14.61
C VAL A 110 7.25 -4.43 -15.80
N TYR A 111 7.19 -3.15 -16.18
CA TYR A 111 6.38 -2.68 -17.29
C TYR A 111 6.93 -3.14 -18.66
N ALA A 112 8.25 -3.24 -18.80
CA ALA A 112 8.87 -3.88 -19.97
C ALA A 112 8.40 -5.33 -20.16
N LYS A 113 8.34 -6.12 -19.07
CA LYS A 113 7.81 -7.50 -19.11
C LYS A 113 6.31 -7.55 -19.41
N ARG A 114 5.55 -6.54 -18.98
CA ARG A 114 4.12 -6.42 -19.26
C ARG A 114 3.83 -5.95 -20.68
N LYS A 115 4.84 -5.47 -21.43
CA LYS A 115 4.69 -4.83 -22.75
C LYS A 115 3.67 -3.68 -22.71
N SER A 116 3.67 -2.94 -21.61
CA SER A 116 2.75 -1.83 -21.36
C SER A 116 3.56 -0.56 -21.11
N GLU A 117 2.97 0.59 -21.43
CA GLU A 117 3.60 1.87 -21.16
C GLU A 117 3.80 2.10 -19.66
N MET A 118 4.89 2.80 -19.34
CA MET A 118 5.17 3.26 -17.99
C MET A 118 4.15 4.33 -17.62
N PRO A 119 3.50 4.25 -16.45
CA PRO A 119 2.70 5.35 -15.94
C PRO A 119 3.60 6.57 -15.77
N ASP A 120 3.10 7.72 -16.21
CA ASP A 120 3.63 9.01 -15.84
C ASP A 120 2.81 9.61 -14.69
N LYS A 121 3.26 10.78 -14.22
CA LYS A 121 2.63 11.49 -13.11
C LYS A 121 1.18 11.89 -13.36
N TYR A 122 0.71 11.93 -14.61
CA TYR A 122 -0.64 12.30 -15.05
C TYR A 122 -1.46 11.14 -15.63
N SER A 123 -0.94 9.91 -15.67
CA SER A 123 -1.70 8.73 -16.17
C SER A 123 -2.97 8.42 -15.38
N PHE A 124 -3.24 9.09 -14.25
CA PHE A 124 -4.53 9.01 -13.56
C PHE A 124 -5.64 9.82 -14.25
N ARG A 125 -5.31 10.66 -15.23
CA ARG A 125 -6.24 11.54 -15.96
C ARG A 125 -6.87 10.87 -17.20
N ASP A 126 -6.66 9.57 -17.35
CA ASP A 126 -7.18 8.77 -18.47
C ASP A 126 -8.71 8.97 -18.60
N GLY A 127 -9.06 9.76 -19.62
CA GLY A 127 -10.34 10.43 -19.83
C GLY A 127 -10.18 11.72 -20.66
N ASN A 128 -9.01 12.37 -20.65
CA ASN A 128 -8.72 13.59 -21.43
C ASN A 128 -7.23 13.73 -21.84
N ALA A 129 -6.58 12.65 -22.28
CA ALA A 129 -5.28 12.73 -22.94
C ALA A 129 -5.45 12.38 -24.43
N ILE A 130 -5.73 13.40 -25.23
CA ILE A 130 -5.58 13.37 -26.68
C ILE A 130 -4.08 13.17 -26.97
N TYR A 131 -3.70 11.95 -27.35
CA TYR A 131 -2.67 11.75 -28.35
C TYR A 131 -3.29 10.93 -29.49
N SER A 132 -3.32 11.56 -30.66
CA SER A 132 -4.03 11.15 -31.87
C SER A 132 -3.59 9.78 -32.38
N THR A 133 -4.54 8.85 -32.49
CA THR A 133 -4.85 8.10 -33.73
C THR A 133 -6.19 7.38 -33.53
N GLU A 134 -7.00 7.40 -34.58
CA GLU A 134 -8.45 7.23 -34.60
C GLU A 134 -8.90 5.77 -34.38
N THR A 135 -9.97 5.55 -33.60
CA THR A 135 -11.22 4.79 -33.95
C THR A 135 -12.12 4.53 -32.70
N PRO A 136 -13.45 4.26 -32.86
CA PRO A 136 -14.49 4.85 -32.01
C PRO A 136 -15.12 3.96 -30.91
N VAL A 137 -15.49 4.64 -29.82
CA VAL A 137 -16.74 4.61 -29.01
C VAL A 137 -17.35 3.25 -28.58
N SER A 138 -17.54 3.09 -27.26
CA SER A 138 -18.84 2.96 -26.56
C SER A 138 -18.56 2.48 -25.14
N GLY A 139 -18.87 3.24 -24.09
CA GLY A 139 -20.21 3.24 -23.49
C GLY A 139 -20.03 2.99 -22.00
N SER A 140 -20.55 3.91 -21.20
CA SER A 140 -20.38 4.10 -19.76
C SER A 140 -20.82 2.93 -18.89
N GLU A 141 -20.01 2.55 -17.90
CA GLU A 141 -20.49 2.07 -16.59
C GLU A 141 -19.55 2.52 -15.47
N ILE A 142 -20.15 3.08 -14.41
CA ILE A 142 -19.50 3.56 -13.18
C ILE A 142 -18.83 2.38 -12.46
N PRO A 143 -17.51 2.39 -12.19
CA PRO A 143 -16.91 1.31 -11.42
C PRO A 143 -17.25 1.48 -9.93
N LYS A 144 -17.93 0.48 -9.38
CA LYS A 144 -18.08 0.26 -7.95
C LYS A 144 -16.70 0.38 -7.28
N GLU A 145 -16.67 1.25 -6.28
CA GLU A 145 -15.60 1.48 -5.34
C GLU A 145 -15.00 0.14 -4.88
N ARG A 146 -13.73 -0.07 -5.19
CA ARG A 146 -13.00 -1.24 -4.76
C ARG A 146 -12.47 -0.92 -3.37
N GLU A 147 -13.10 -1.49 -2.35
CA GLU A 147 -12.55 -1.58 -0.99
C GLU A 147 -11.14 -2.18 -1.08
N THR A 148 -10.12 -1.33 -1.15
CA THR A 148 -8.72 -1.76 -1.23
C THR A 148 -7.84 -0.91 -0.33
N TYR A 149 -8.32 -0.59 0.88
CA TYR A 149 -7.46 -0.23 2.01
C TYR A 149 -8.06 -0.83 3.30
N THR A 150 -8.05 -2.15 3.35
CA THR A 150 -7.93 -2.87 4.62
C THR A 150 -7.00 -4.05 4.38
N GLN A 151 -5.72 -3.77 4.16
CA GLN A 151 -4.69 -4.69 4.65
C GLN A 151 -4.63 -4.59 6.18
N THR A 152 -5.77 -4.81 6.85
CA THR A 152 -5.67 -5.57 8.10
C THR A 152 -5.03 -6.90 7.70
N PHE A 153 -4.13 -7.42 8.51
CA PHE A 153 -3.58 -8.76 8.38
C PHE A 153 -4.69 -9.82 8.32
N ARG A 154 -5.42 -9.94 7.21
CA ARG A 154 -6.18 -11.11 6.84
C ARG A 154 -5.14 -12.06 6.27
N LYS A 155 -4.37 -12.69 7.16
CA LYS A 155 -3.79 -14.01 6.85
C LYS A 155 -4.92 -14.80 6.20
N ARG A 156 -4.78 -15.13 4.92
CA ARG A 156 -5.69 -16.07 4.26
C ARG A 156 -5.77 -17.28 5.17
N LYS A 157 -6.97 -17.62 5.68
CA LYS A 157 -7.19 -18.81 6.52
C LYS A 157 -6.64 -20.02 5.78
N ASN A 158 -5.46 -20.49 6.17
CA ASN A 158 -4.81 -21.61 5.52
C ASN A 158 -5.37 -22.89 6.14
N LYS A 159 -6.37 -23.50 5.48
CA LYS A 159 -6.96 -24.78 5.93
C LYS A 159 -5.99 -25.97 5.87
N LYS A 160 -4.73 -25.78 5.49
CA LYS A 160 -3.73 -26.86 5.38
C LYS A 160 -3.13 -27.29 6.71
N THR A 161 -3.20 -26.45 7.73
CA THR A 161 -2.64 -26.76 9.03
C THR A 161 -3.77 -27.22 9.91
N ASN A 162 -3.74 -28.51 10.30
CA ASN A 162 -4.78 -29.16 11.09
C ASN A 162 -4.83 -28.66 12.55
N PHE A 163 -4.44 -27.41 12.82
CA PHE A 163 -4.40 -26.82 14.15
C PHE A 163 -5.22 -25.54 14.18
N ILE A 164 -6.06 -25.40 15.20
CA ILE A 164 -6.92 -24.25 15.43
C ILE A 164 -6.62 -23.67 16.82
N ALA A 165 -6.41 -22.36 16.88
CA ALA A 165 -6.37 -21.61 18.13
C ALA A 165 -7.79 -21.14 18.46
N GLU A 166 -8.31 -21.51 19.63
CA GLU A 166 -9.64 -21.17 20.12
C GLU A 166 -9.52 -20.34 21.39
N CYS A 167 -10.33 -19.29 21.49
CA CYS A 167 -10.44 -18.49 22.71
C CYS A 167 -11.33 -19.21 23.72
N THR A 168 -10.93 -19.23 24.99
CA THR A 168 -11.73 -19.86 26.06
C THR A 168 -12.93 -19.02 26.47
N GLU A 169 -12.85 -17.71 26.28
CA GLU A 169 -13.85 -16.74 26.74
C GLU A 169 -14.82 -16.26 25.64
N CYS A 170 -14.60 -16.60 24.36
CA CYS A 170 -15.50 -16.19 23.27
C CYS A 170 -15.36 -17.05 22.01
N ASP A 171 -16.30 -16.91 21.08
CA ASP A 171 -16.36 -17.68 19.82
C ASP A 171 -15.31 -17.27 18.77
N PHE A 172 -14.17 -16.73 19.20
CA PHE A 172 -13.08 -16.35 18.30
C PHE A 172 -12.11 -17.50 18.11
N ASP A 173 -11.93 -17.95 16.87
CA ASP A 173 -10.98 -18.98 16.47
C ASP A 173 -10.15 -18.58 15.24
N PHE A 174 -9.00 -19.23 15.03
CA PHE A 174 -8.29 -19.23 13.74
C PHE A 174 -7.25 -20.34 13.61
N TYR A 175 -6.93 -20.72 12.37
CA TYR A 175 -5.92 -21.74 12.06
C TYR A 175 -4.49 -21.26 12.34
N VAL A 176 -3.66 -22.13 12.90
CA VAL A 176 -2.24 -21.88 13.23
C VAL A 176 -1.35 -22.96 12.62
N ASP A 177 -0.06 -22.67 12.50
CA ASP A 177 0.87 -23.57 11.80
C ASP A 177 1.46 -24.66 12.73
N SER A 178 1.40 -24.47 14.05
CA SER A 178 1.93 -25.40 15.06
C SER A 178 1.20 -25.29 16.40
N VAL A 179 1.32 -26.32 17.25
CA VAL A 179 0.75 -26.35 18.61
C VAL A 179 1.45 -25.37 19.56
N ASP A 180 2.74 -25.11 19.34
CA ASP A 180 3.54 -24.24 20.21
C ASP A 180 3.29 -22.74 20.00
N GLN A 181 2.47 -22.39 19.01
CA GLN A 181 2.20 -21.02 18.66
C GLN A 181 1.31 -20.34 19.69
N ARG A 182 1.92 -19.53 20.57
CA ARG A 182 1.21 -18.77 21.61
C ARG A 182 0.56 -17.54 21.01
N MET A 183 -0.77 -17.48 21.05
CA MET A 183 -1.57 -16.36 20.54
C MET A 183 -2.48 -15.83 21.63
N VAL A 184 -2.88 -14.57 21.52
CA VAL A 184 -3.88 -13.93 22.40
C VAL A 184 -5.15 -13.61 21.63
N CYS A 185 -6.28 -13.55 22.34
CA CYS A 185 -7.57 -13.22 21.74
C CYS A 185 -7.51 -11.84 21.08
N ARG A 186 -7.96 -11.77 19.82
CA ARG A 186 -8.00 -10.51 19.06
C ARG A 186 -9.33 -9.76 19.20
N LYS A 187 -10.35 -10.41 19.74
CA LYS A 187 -11.67 -9.82 19.97
C LYS A 187 -11.70 -8.99 21.26
N ASN A 188 -10.94 -9.40 22.27
CA ASN A 188 -10.76 -8.68 23.52
C ASN A 188 -9.40 -9.04 24.14
N SER A 189 -8.58 -8.04 24.46
CA SER A 189 -7.26 -8.21 25.07
C SER A 189 -7.31 -8.87 26.45
N ASP A 190 -8.43 -8.73 27.15
CA ASP A 190 -8.60 -9.23 28.52
C ASP A 190 -8.81 -10.76 28.57
N HIS A 191 -9.19 -11.38 27.45
CA HIS A 191 -9.41 -12.83 27.35
C HIS A 191 -8.09 -13.63 27.35
N GLY A 192 -6.95 -12.96 27.22
CA GLY A 192 -5.64 -13.59 27.36
C GLY A 192 -5.29 -14.59 26.26
N LYS A 193 -4.59 -15.67 26.65
CA LYS A 193 -3.99 -16.65 25.73
C LYS A 193 -5.02 -17.63 25.20
N MET A 194 -4.94 -17.92 23.91
CA MET A 194 -5.78 -18.90 23.23
C MET A 194 -5.18 -20.31 23.33
N VAL A 195 -6.06 -21.32 23.29
CA VAL A 195 -5.71 -22.75 23.34
C VAL A 195 -5.63 -23.29 21.92
N VAL A 196 -4.56 -24.03 21.60
CA VAL A 196 -4.38 -24.62 20.25
C VAL A 196 -4.74 -26.10 20.26
N ASN A 197 -5.77 -26.46 19.48
CA ASN A 197 -6.28 -27.81 19.31
C ASN A 197 -5.97 -28.35 17.91
N ARG A 198 -5.77 -29.67 17.78
CA ARG A 198 -5.62 -30.33 16.47
C ARG A 198 -6.99 -30.79 15.98
N ILE A 199 -7.40 -30.36 14.80
CA ILE A 199 -8.62 -30.82 14.12
C ILE A 199 -8.26 -32.03 13.26
N SER A 200 -8.97 -33.14 13.46
CA SER A 200 -8.82 -34.39 12.68
C SER A 200 -9.39 -34.28 11.27
#